data_AF-A0A060RIX5-F1
#
_entry.id   AF-A0A060RIX5-F1
#
_cell.length_a   1.000
_cell.length_b   1.000
_cell.length_c   1.000
_cell.angle_alpha   90.00
_cell.angle_beta   90.00
_cell.angle_gamma   90.00
#
_symmetry.space_group_name_H-M   'P 1'
#
loop_
_entity.id
_entity.type
_entity.pdbx_description
1 polymer ?
#
loop_
_entity_poly.entity_id
_entity_poly.type
_entity_poly.pdbx_seq_one_letter_code
_entity_poly.pdbx_strand_id
1 'polypeptide(L)'
;MAVLVTGNVETLKENDLLKMFPEEKVIVLGKISESKHRIRSIAWKKTTDIKRLLTVYHVTSILYFSKSVDPSKDLDGELLQIRKILNALTEDFFVEFLYVTGPDSRFQTENSRGIMLSAYERLLVK
;
A
#
# COMPACT_ATOMS: atom_id res chain seq x y z
N MET A 1 -1.84 11.84 -13.75
CA MET A 1 -2.14 11.39 -12.37
C MET A 1 -1.33 10.15 -12.09
N ALA A 2 -0.97 9.90 -10.83
CA ALA A 2 -0.16 8.76 -10.45
C ALA A 2 -0.81 7.99 -9.30
N VAL A 3 -0.65 6.67 -9.35
CA VAL A 3 -1.07 5.76 -8.28
C VAL A 3 0.16 5.27 -7.54
N LEU A 4 0.17 5.40 -6.23
CA LEU A 4 1.19 4.83 -5.37
C LEU A 4 0.73 3.44 -4.90
N VAL A 5 1.48 2.40 -5.28
CA VAL A 5 1.22 1.02 -4.86
C VAL A 5 2.28 0.63 -3.82
N THR A 6 1.87 0.13 -2.66
CA THR A 6 2.78 -0.14 -1.53
C THR A 6 2.28 -1.31 -0.67
N GLY A 7 3.09 -1.75 0.29
CA GLY A 7 2.80 -2.88 1.17
C GLY A 7 3.42 -4.17 0.64
N ASN A 8 2.63 -5.24 0.51
CA ASN A 8 3.05 -6.56 0.03
C ASN A 8 3.15 -6.65 -1.51
N VAL A 9 3.89 -5.72 -2.11
CA VAL A 9 3.97 -5.56 -3.58
C VAL A 9 4.77 -6.67 -4.28
N GLU A 10 5.49 -7.51 -3.54
CA GLU A 10 6.22 -8.68 -4.06
C GLU A 10 5.28 -9.72 -4.68
N THR A 11 4.01 -9.71 -4.29
CA THR A 11 2.97 -10.60 -4.82
C THR A 11 2.44 -10.15 -6.18
N LEU A 12 2.73 -8.90 -6.58
CA LEU A 12 2.20 -8.30 -7.80
C LEU A 12 3.17 -8.49 -8.97
N LYS A 13 2.60 -8.76 -10.15
CA LYS A 13 3.35 -8.77 -11.40
C LYS A 13 3.14 -7.45 -12.13
N GLU A 14 4.15 -7.04 -12.88
CA GLU A 14 4.09 -5.83 -13.72
C GLU A 14 2.88 -5.83 -14.67
N ASN A 15 2.61 -6.96 -15.33
CA ASN A 15 1.46 -7.08 -16.24
C ASN A 15 0.11 -6.87 -15.53
N ASP A 16 -0.01 -7.24 -14.26
CA ASP A 16 -1.24 -7.04 -13.49
C ASP A 16 -1.41 -5.56 -13.16
N LEU A 17 -0.32 -4.88 -12.78
CA LEU A 17 -0.32 -3.43 -12.54
C LEU A 17 -0.69 -2.63 -13.80
N LEU A 18 -0.16 -3.01 -14.97
CA LEU A 18 -0.49 -2.33 -16.23
C LEU A 18 -1.94 -2.56 -16.67
N LYS A 19 -2.54 -3.70 -16.30
CA LYS A 19 -3.96 -3.97 -16.55
C LYS A 19 -4.87 -3.22 -15.59
N MET A 20 -4.49 -3.14 -14.32
CA MET A 20 -5.24 -2.40 -13.29
C MET A 20 -5.20 -0.89 -13.53
N PHE A 21 -4.08 -0.38 -14.05
CA PHE A 21 -3.83 1.04 -14.28
C PHE A 21 -3.41 1.29 -15.74
N PRO A 22 -4.37 1.21 -16.68
CA PRO A 22 -4.08 1.28 -18.11
C PRO A 22 -3.57 2.65 -18.54
N GLU A 23 -3.85 3.75 -17.82
CA GLU A 23 -3.49 5.12 -18.23
C GLU A 23 -2.58 5.84 -17.21
N GLU A 24 -2.62 5.45 -15.95
CA GLU A 24 -1.91 6.10 -14.86
C GLU A 24 -0.41 5.76 -14.85
N LYS A 25 0.38 6.66 -14.26
CA LYS A 25 1.76 6.32 -13.85
C LYS A 25 1.70 5.56 -12.54
N VAL A 26 2.38 4.42 -12.46
CA VAL A 26 2.38 3.59 -11.25
C VAL A 26 3.70 3.78 -10.52
N ILE A 27 3.64 4.29 -9.30
CA ILE A 27 4.79 4.38 -8.41
C ILE A 27 4.70 3.22 -7.44
N VAL A 28 5.63 2.29 -7.50
CA VAL A 28 5.66 1.16 -6.58
C VAL A 28 6.67 1.45 -5.48
N LEU A 29 6.20 1.50 -4.24
CA LEU A 29 7.05 1.67 -3.07
C LEU A 29 7.34 0.30 -2.45
N GLY A 30 8.48 -0.27 -2.87
CA GLY A 30 8.86 -1.65 -2.65
C GLY A 30 9.57 -2.19 -3.88
N LYS A 31 10.08 -3.42 -3.80
CA LYS A 31 10.71 -4.09 -4.92
C LYS A 31 9.67 -4.86 -5.73
N ILE A 32 9.71 -4.67 -7.04
CA ILE A 32 9.04 -5.52 -8.03
C ILE A 32 10.10 -6.09 -8.95
N SER A 33 9.81 -7.23 -9.55
CA SER A 33 10.77 -8.03 -10.32
C SER A 33 11.26 -7.33 -11.60
N GLU A 34 10.40 -6.51 -12.23
CA GLU A 34 10.65 -5.85 -13.50
C GLU A 34 9.98 -4.46 -13.51
N SER A 35 10.59 -3.48 -14.19
CA SER A 35 10.02 -2.13 -14.32
C SER A 35 10.21 -1.58 -15.74
N LYS A 36 9.12 -1.42 -16.51
CA LYS A 36 9.10 -0.65 -17.78
C LYS A 36 8.74 0.82 -17.56
N HIS A 37 8.80 1.63 -18.64
CA HIS A 37 8.72 3.09 -18.63
C HIS A 37 7.60 3.76 -17.79
N ARG A 38 6.46 3.09 -17.56
CA ARG A 38 5.33 3.65 -16.80
C ARG A 38 5.25 3.22 -15.34
N ILE A 39 6.03 2.21 -14.95
CA ILE A 39 6.12 1.73 -13.58
C ILE A 39 7.46 2.16 -13.01
N ARG A 40 7.43 2.91 -11.91
CA ARG A 40 8.64 3.34 -11.21
C ARG A 40 8.70 2.68 -9.84
N SER A 41 9.64 1.77 -9.67
CA SER A 41 9.92 1.18 -8.36
C SER A 41 10.86 2.06 -7.54
N ILE A 42 10.51 2.26 -6.27
CA ILE A 42 11.28 2.99 -5.28
C ILE A 42 11.39 2.09 -4.06
N ALA A 43 12.60 1.84 -3.57
CA ALA A 43 12.77 1.01 -2.38
C ALA A 43 12.16 1.68 -1.14
N TRP A 44 11.37 0.93 -0.37
CA TRP A 44 10.91 1.36 0.95
C TRP A 44 12.10 1.39 1.93
N LYS A 45 12.35 2.55 2.54
CA LYS A 45 13.36 2.76 3.58
C LYS A 45 12.72 3.45 4.78
N LYS A 46 13.29 3.27 5.97
CA LYS A 46 12.83 3.98 7.18
C LYS A 46 12.86 5.50 7.00
N THR A 47 13.82 6.01 6.22
CA THR A 47 14.00 7.42 5.87
C THR A 47 13.19 7.89 4.65
N THR A 48 12.39 7.01 4.02
CA THR A 48 11.57 7.42 2.87
C THR A 48 10.62 8.55 3.27
N ASP A 49 10.68 9.67 2.57
CA ASP A 49 9.78 10.79 2.75
C ASP A 49 8.53 10.60 1.88
N ILE A 50 7.43 10.17 2.52
CA ILE A 50 6.18 9.91 1.83
C ILE A 50 5.58 11.21 1.28
N LYS A 51 5.63 12.30 2.04
CA LYS A 51 5.07 13.59 1.62
C LYS A 51 5.72 14.07 0.32
N ARG A 52 7.06 14.01 0.26
CA ARG A 52 7.80 14.34 -0.96
C ARG A 52 7.42 13.44 -2.14
N LEU A 53 7.22 12.14 -1.92
CA LEU A 53 6.78 11.23 -2.99
C LEU A 53 5.41 11.64 -3.54
N LEU A 54 4.44 11.93 -2.67
CA LEU A 54 3.10 12.33 -3.06
C LEU A 54 3.13 13.62 -3.90
N THR A 55 3.91 14.62 -3.48
CA THR A 55 4.04 15.90 -4.20
C THR A 55 4.75 15.74 -5.54
N VAL A 56 5.93 15.11 -5.57
CA VAL A 56 6.76 15.03 -6.78
C VAL A 56 6.09 14.24 -7.90
N TYR A 57 5.35 13.19 -7.55
CA TYR A 57 4.67 12.35 -8.54
C TYR A 57 3.22 12.77 -8.79
N HIS A 58 2.71 13.79 -8.10
CA HIS A 58 1.29 14.17 -8.13
C HIS A 58 0.39 12.94 -7.93
N VAL A 59 0.64 12.21 -6.83
CA VAL A 59 -0.12 11.01 -6.47
C VAL A 59 -1.54 11.43 -6.10
N THR A 60 -2.52 10.77 -6.70
CA THR A 60 -3.95 11.00 -6.47
C THR A 60 -4.63 9.83 -5.79
N SER A 61 -4.01 8.64 -5.83
CA SER A 61 -4.54 7.44 -5.19
C SER A 61 -3.41 6.59 -4.62
N ILE A 62 -3.64 5.96 -3.47
CA ILE A 62 -2.74 5.03 -2.81
C ILE A 62 -3.44 3.67 -2.72
N LEU A 63 -2.81 2.65 -3.27
CA LEU A 63 -3.22 1.26 -3.14
C LEU A 63 -2.26 0.54 -2.20
N TYR A 64 -2.73 0.19 -1.01
CA TYR A 64 -1.95 -0.51 -0.01
C TYR A 64 -2.37 -1.99 0.03
N PHE A 65 -1.48 -2.87 -0.40
CA PHE A 65 -1.67 -4.32 -0.27
C PHE A 65 -1.17 -4.77 1.09
N SER A 66 -2.07 -5.21 1.96
CA SER A 66 -1.71 -5.78 3.24
C SER A 66 -0.89 -7.05 3.05
N LYS A 67 0.01 -7.32 4.01
CA LYS A 67 0.63 -8.65 4.10
C LYS A 67 -0.41 -9.72 4.38
N SER A 68 -1.60 -9.34 4.88
CA SER A 68 -2.71 -10.27 5.11
C SER A 68 -3.18 -11.03 3.86
N VAL A 69 -2.97 -10.45 2.68
CA VAL A 69 -3.33 -11.07 1.38
C VAL A 69 -2.60 -12.40 1.17
N ASP A 70 -1.43 -12.55 1.77
CA ASP A 70 -0.69 -13.82 1.82
C ASP A 70 -0.79 -14.39 3.25
N PRO A 71 -1.52 -15.51 3.46
CA PRO A 71 -1.66 -16.15 4.76
C PRO A 71 -0.34 -16.53 5.42
N SER A 72 0.73 -16.72 4.64
CA SER A 72 2.04 -17.12 5.15
C SER A 72 2.88 -15.96 5.71
N LYS A 73 2.53 -14.71 5.40
CA LYS A 73 3.31 -13.52 5.77
C LYS A 73 2.86 -12.97 7.13
N ASP A 74 3.81 -12.66 8.01
CA ASP A 74 3.53 -12.01 9.29
C ASP A 74 3.19 -10.50 9.12
N LEU A 75 2.22 -10.00 9.90
CA LEU A 75 1.72 -8.62 9.85
C LEU A 75 2.62 -7.59 10.57
N ASP A 76 3.75 -8.03 11.14
CA ASP A 76 4.66 -7.21 11.90
C ASP A 76 5.20 -6.02 11.08
N GLY A 77 5.19 -4.86 11.73
CA GLY A 77 5.64 -3.59 11.15
C GLY A 77 4.68 -2.97 10.13
N GLU A 78 3.61 -3.64 9.71
CA GLU A 78 2.64 -3.10 8.74
C GLU A 78 1.95 -1.83 9.30
N LEU A 79 1.54 -1.87 10.57
CA LEU A 79 0.94 -0.72 11.26
C LEU A 79 1.81 0.53 11.19
N LEU A 80 3.11 0.39 11.40
CA LEU A 80 4.06 1.51 11.36
C LEU A 80 4.17 2.09 9.95
N GLN A 81 4.08 1.26 8.92
CA GLN A 81 4.07 1.72 7.53
C GLN A 81 2.79 2.47 7.20
N ILE A 82 1.62 1.90 7.54
CA ILE A 82 0.32 2.54 7.32
C ILE A 82 0.28 3.90 8.03
N ARG A 83 0.64 3.93 9.32
CA ARG A 83 0.69 5.18 10.10
C ARG A 83 1.62 6.22 9.50
N LYS A 84 2.78 5.79 9.00
CA LYS A 84 3.74 6.70 8.33
C LYS A 84 3.14 7.31 7.05
N ILE A 85 2.37 6.55 6.28
CA ILE A 85 1.72 7.06 5.07
C ILE A 85 0.60 8.02 5.44
N LEU A 86 -0.30 7.63 6.34
CA LEU A 86 -1.42 8.48 6.76
C LEU A 86 -0.95 9.79 7.40
N ASN A 87 0.09 9.75 8.23
CA ASN A 87 0.66 10.98 8.81
C ASN A 87 1.24 11.94 7.75
N ALA A 88 1.55 11.44 6.55
CA ALA A 88 2.01 12.28 5.45
C ALA A 88 0.85 12.88 4.62
N LEU A 89 -0.36 12.31 4.75
CA LEU A 89 -1.58 12.85 4.17
C LEU A 89 -2.07 14.02 5.03
N THR A 90 -1.66 15.23 4.67
CA THR A 90 -2.19 16.49 5.23
C THR A 90 -3.44 16.93 4.46
N GLU A 91 -4.18 17.92 4.99
CA GLU A 91 -5.40 18.47 4.36
C GLU A 91 -5.17 18.96 2.92
N ASP A 92 -3.94 19.33 2.56
CA ASP A 92 -3.55 19.76 1.21
C ASP A 92 -3.56 18.62 0.17
N PHE A 93 -3.65 17.35 0.59
CA PHE A 93 -3.63 16.20 -0.31
C PHE A 93 -5.03 15.61 -0.48
N PHE A 94 -5.58 15.74 -1.68
CA PHE A 94 -6.74 14.96 -2.11
C PHE A 94 -6.26 13.63 -2.69
N VAL A 95 -6.14 12.63 -1.80
CA VAL A 95 -5.66 11.29 -2.15
C VAL A 95 -6.67 10.25 -1.70
N GLU A 96 -7.12 9.41 -2.64
CA GLU A 96 -7.93 8.24 -2.31
C GLU A 96 -7.05 7.12 -1.76
N PHE A 97 -7.39 6.56 -0.60
CA PHE A 97 -6.63 5.46 0.01
C PHE A 97 -7.44 4.16 -0.03
N LEU A 98 -6.97 3.18 -0.78
CA LEU A 98 -7.56 1.84 -0.84
C LEU A 98 -6.65 0.84 -0.13
N TYR A 99 -7.17 0.23 0.94
CA TYR A 99 -6.51 -0.83 1.70
C TYR A 99 -7.06 -2.20 1.30
N VAL A 100 -6.21 -3.06 0.75
CA VAL A 100 -6.56 -4.40 0.30
C VAL A 100 -6.07 -5.42 1.32
N THR A 101 -6.99 -6.19 1.89
CA THR A 101 -6.72 -7.15 2.96
C THR A 101 -7.13 -8.56 2.59
N GLY A 102 -6.52 -9.54 3.26
CA GLY A 102 -6.97 -10.93 3.25
C GLY A 102 -8.24 -11.12 4.09
N PRO A 103 -8.89 -12.29 4.01
CA PRO A 103 -10.12 -12.59 4.73
C PRO A 103 -9.92 -12.81 6.25
N ASP A 104 -8.70 -12.62 6.76
CA ASP A 104 -8.30 -12.97 8.13
C ASP A 104 -9.18 -12.32 9.22
N SER A 105 -9.67 -11.10 8.98
CA SER A 105 -10.55 -10.36 9.90
C SER A 105 -11.98 -10.92 9.95
N ARG A 106 -12.34 -11.83 9.04
CA ARG A 106 -13.70 -12.36 8.88
C ARG A 106 -13.87 -13.80 9.37
N PHE A 107 -12.79 -14.45 9.83
CA PHE A 107 -12.91 -15.77 10.43
C PHE A 107 -13.62 -15.69 11.79
N GLN A 108 -14.50 -16.67 12.06
CA GLN A 108 -15.31 -16.72 13.29
C GLN A 108 -14.46 -17.01 14.54
N THR A 109 -13.33 -17.68 14.38
CA THR A 109 -12.36 -17.92 15.45
C THR A 109 -11.41 -16.75 15.56
N GLU A 110 -11.41 -16.07 16.71
CA GLU A 110 -10.44 -15.02 17.01
C GLU A 110 -9.02 -15.60 16.98
N ASN A 111 -8.18 -15.01 16.14
CA ASN A 111 -6.74 -15.26 16.13
C ASN A 111 -5.99 -13.92 16.14
N SER A 112 -4.74 -13.92 16.60
CA SER A 112 -3.95 -12.69 16.75
C SER A 112 -3.88 -11.88 15.45
N ARG A 113 -3.85 -12.57 14.31
CA ARG A 113 -3.79 -11.96 12.98
C ARG A 113 -5.08 -11.20 12.63
N GLY A 114 -6.24 -11.79 12.87
CA GLY A 114 -7.55 -11.15 12.66
C GLY A 114 -7.77 -9.95 13.58
N ILE A 115 -7.29 -10.03 14.83
CA ILE A 115 -7.31 -8.89 15.78
C ILE A 115 -6.46 -7.73 15.25
N MET A 116 -5.23 -8.01 14.80
CA MET A 116 -4.34 -6.99 14.23
C MET A 116 -4.94 -6.36 12.97
N LEU A 117 -5.46 -7.17 12.05
CA LEU A 117 -6.07 -6.67 10.81
C LEU A 117 -7.29 -5.79 11.09
N SER A 118 -8.14 -6.19 12.03
CA SER A 118 -9.28 -5.37 12.49
C SER A 118 -8.84 -4.02 13.06
N ALA A 119 -7.73 -3.99 13.81
CA ALA A 119 -7.16 -2.74 14.31
C ALA A 119 -6.64 -1.84 13.18
N TYR A 120 -6.06 -2.43 12.13
CA TYR A 120 -5.57 -1.70 10.97
C TYR A 120 -6.73 -1.11 10.15
N GLU A 121 -7.77 -1.90 9.90
CA GLU A 121 -8.99 -1.44 9.21
C GLU A 121 -9.63 -0.26 9.95
N ARG A 122 -9.79 -0.33 11.29
CA ARG A 122 -10.35 0.77 12.09
C ARG A 122 -9.53 2.06 12.03
N LEU A 123 -8.22 1.96 11.83
CA LEU A 123 -7.33 3.12 11.74
C LEU A 123 -7.52 3.89 10.43
N LEU A 124 -8.07 3.25 9.40
CA LEU A 124 -8.27 3.80 8.05
C LEU A 124 -9.67 4.37 7.83
N VAL A 125 -10.67 3.97 8.63
CA VAL A 125 -12.08 4.41 8.52
C VAL A 125 -12.33 5.69 9.33
N LYS A 126 -11.44 6.70 9.21
CA LYS A 126 -11.64 8.00 9.88
C LYS A 126 -12.60 8.91 9.11
#